data_AF-A0A535GZ56-F1
#
_entry.id   AF-A0A535GZ56-F1
#
_cell.length_a   1.000
_cell.length_b   1.000
_cell.length_c   1.000
_cell.angle_alpha   90.00
_cell.angle_beta   90.00
_cell.angle_gamma   90.00
#
_symmetry.space_group_name_H-M   'P 1'
#
loop_
_entity.id
_entity.type
_entity.pdbx_description
1 polymer ?
#
loop_
_entity_poly.entity_id
_entity_poly.type
_entity_poly.pdbx_seq_one_letter_code
_entity_poly.pdbx_strand_id
1 'polypeptide(L)'
;MTSVVSYGQAVGMNLLRAGRFRRGLRYMFQPVAYWRSIEYRLVCNAAHFQASDRVLDVGSPKLLSLYLAEQVGAEVFATDIEDYFIEEYNSLRRSRRIPTERLHIEVQDGRRLSYADNSFTKAYSISVVEHIPDGGDSECLKEIGRVLAPGGEVFITVPFWRTSRQRYRKPDFYWAGSSVSAADGRVFYERHYSEEDLYTRLINPSGLTMRRLEFIGERILTGSAIEFSDLPPLFGPFEPLLSSLVHVRAPRWRDLKKPLCAFIVLGKDRPHAG
;
A
#
# COMPACT_ATOMS: atom_id res chain seq x y z
N MET A 1 20.62 0.67 4.61
CA MET A 1 19.36 1.41 4.88
C MET A 1 18.61 0.70 6.00
N THR A 2 18.04 1.46 6.94
CA THR A 2 17.20 0.94 8.02
C THR A 2 15.89 0.38 7.44
N SER A 3 15.40 -0.76 7.93
CA SER A 3 14.10 -1.29 7.47
C SER A 3 12.93 -0.40 7.94
N VAL A 4 11.80 -0.40 7.22
CA VAL A 4 10.58 0.34 7.64
C VAL A 4 10.08 -0.13 9.01
N VAL A 5 10.26 -1.41 9.35
CA VAL A 5 9.92 -1.96 10.68
C VAL A 5 10.80 -1.34 11.76
N SER A 6 12.12 -1.36 11.56
CA SER A 6 13.08 -0.77 12.51
C SER A 6 12.88 0.75 12.64
N TYR A 7 12.49 1.41 11.56
CA TYR A 7 12.10 2.81 11.58
C TYR A 7 10.85 3.04 12.44
N GLY A 8 9.81 2.21 12.28
CA GLY A 8 8.61 2.26 13.12
C GLY A 8 8.92 2.06 14.62
N GLN A 9 9.86 1.18 14.96
CA GLN A 9 10.32 1.02 16.35
C GLN A 9 11.00 2.29 16.87
N ALA A 10 11.80 2.98 16.04
CA ALA A 10 12.40 4.26 16.39
C ALA A 10 11.34 5.38 16.58
N VAL A 11 10.28 5.37 15.78
CA VAL A 11 9.09 6.23 15.99
C VAL A 11 8.44 5.91 17.34
N GLY A 12 8.26 4.62 17.66
CA GLY A 12 7.74 4.17 18.96
C GLY A 12 8.56 4.70 20.13
N MET A 13 9.89 4.58 20.06
CA MET A 13 10.80 5.12 21.08
C MET A 13 10.70 6.64 21.23
N ASN A 14 10.57 7.38 20.13
CA ASN A 14 10.36 8.83 20.16
C ASN A 14 9.04 9.20 20.85
N LEU A 15 7.96 8.47 20.57
CA LEU A 15 6.66 8.66 21.21
C LEU A 15 6.71 8.38 22.72
N LEU A 16 7.41 7.32 23.14
CA LEU A 16 7.59 7.02 24.57
C LEU A 16 8.32 8.15 25.30
N ARG A 17 9.41 8.66 24.71
CA ARG A 17 10.15 9.80 25.27
C ARG A 17 9.32 11.08 25.34
N ALA A 18 8.33 11.22 24.46
CA ALA A 18 7.37 12.32 24.46
C ALA A 18 6.12 12.07 25.35
N GLY A 19 6.13 11.04 26.20
CA GLY A 19 5.03 10.72 27.13
C GLY A 19 3.80 10.09 26.47
N ARG A 20 3.85 9.71 25.19
CA ARG A 20 2.74 9.06 24.46
C ARG A 20 2.80 7.54 24.57
N PHE A 21 2.68 7.03 25.80
CA PHE A 21 2.96 5.63 26.16
C PHE A 21 2.21 4.59 25.32
N ARG A 22 0.86 4.62 25.28
CA ARG A 22 0.06 3.61 24.55
C ARG A 22 0.44 3.48 23.08
N ARG A 23 0.63 4.62 22.40
CA ARG A 23 1.03 4.63 20.98
C ARG A 23 2.50 4.24 20.81
N GLY A 24 3.39 4.73 21.68
CA GLY A 24 4.80 4.36 21.65
C GLY A 24 5.02 2.86 21.79
N LEU A 25 4.28 2.21 22.70
CA LEU A 25 4.29 0.75 22.85
C LEU A 25 3.76 0.03 21.60
N ARG A 26 2.66 0.51 21.00
CA ARG A 26 2.13 -0.05 19.73
C ARG A 26 3.22 -0.04 18.64
N TYR A 27 3.85 1.11 18.39
CA TYR A 27 4.91 1.22 17.37
C TYR A 27 6.18 0.46 17.74
N MET A 28 6.46 0.26 19.02
CA MET A 28 7.64 -0.51 19.46
C MET A 28 7.49 -2.01 19.22
N PHE A 29 6.32 -2.58 19.51
CA PHE A 29 6.09 -4.02 19.42
C PHE A 29 5.51 -4.47 18.08
N GLN A 30 4.65 -3.66 17.47
CA GLN A 30 4.00 -3.97 16.20
C GLN A 30 3.84 -2.70 15.35
N PRO A 31 4.96 -2.11 14.87
CA PRO A 31 4.90 -0.91 14.02
C PRO A 31 4.17 -1.16 12.70
N VAL A 32 4.24 -2.38 12.20
CA VAL A 32 3.70 -2.81 10.92
C VAL A 32 3.07 -4.18 11.13
N ALA A 33 1.85 -4.38 10.61
CA ALA A 33 1.26 -5.72 10.59
C ALA A 33 2.12 -6.65 9.72
N TYR A 34 2.19 -7.93 10.07
CA TYR A 34 3.09 -8.88 9.43
C TYR A 34 3.00 -8.88 7.90
N TRP A 35 1.80 -8.96 7.34
CA TRP A 35 1.56 -8.92 5.88
C TRP A 35 2.10 -7.63 5.25
N ARG A 36 1.85 -6.50 5.91
CA ARG A 36 2.28 -5.18 5.44
C ARG A 36 3.79 -5.03 5.39
N SER A 37 4.53 -5.74 6.25
CA SER A 37 6.00 -5.74 6.21
C SER A 37 6.55 -6.36 4.91
N ILE A 38 5.83 -7.32 4.33
CA ILE A 38 6.17 -7.96 3.05
C ILE A 38 5.95 -6.97 1.92
N GLU A 39 4.78 -6.35 1.89
CA GLU A 39 4.41 -5.38 0.86
C GLU A 39 5.35 -4.16 0.84
N TYR A 40 5.67 -3.61 2.01
CA TYR A 40 6.65 -2.51 2.11
C TYR A 40 8.02 -2.89 1.55
N ARG A 41 8.49 -4.12 1.79
CA ARG A 41 9.76 -4.60 1.21
C ARG A 41 9.66 -4.74 -0.30
N LEU A 42 8.55 -5.25 -0.84
CA LEU A 42 8.35 -5.37 -2.29
C LEU A 42 8.40 -4.00 -2.96
N VAL A 43 7.63 -3.04 -2.43
CA VAL A 43 7.57 -1.68 -2.97
C VAL A 43 8.93 -0.99 -2.86
N CYS A 44 9.59 -1.01 -1.69
CA CYS A 44 10.90 -0.38 -1.54
C CYS A 44 11.96 -0.99 -2.46
N ASN A 45 12.00 -2.33 -2.58
CA ASN A 45 12.97 -3.03 -3.41
C ASN A 45 12.74 -2.84 -4.91
N ALA A 46 11.49 -2.64 -5.35
CA ALA A 46 11.21 -2.36 -6.75
C ALA A 46 11.43 -0.88 -7.08
N ALA A 47 10.96 0.01 -6.22
CA ALA A 47 10.92 1.44 -6.50
C ALA A 47 12.29 2.11 -6.48
N HIS A 48 13.21 1.59 -5.63
CA HIS A 48 14.52 2.20 -5.39
C HIS A 48 14.41 3.72 -5.14
N PHE A 49 13.51 4.12 -4.23
CA PHE A 49 13.22 5.53 -3.97
C PHE A 49 14.48 6.35 -3.69
N GLN A 50 14.51 7.56 -4.24
CA GLN A 50 15.61 8.52 -4.13
C GLN A 50 15.13 9.83 -3.51
N ALA A 51 16.05 10.63 -2.97
CA ALA A 51 15.75 11.93 -2.39
C ALA A 51 15.16 12.95 -3.40
N SER A 52 15.42 12.74 -4.69
CA SER A 52 14.87 13.53 -5.79
C SER A 52 13.45 13.12 -6.19
N ASP A 53 12.92 12.02 -5.63
CA ASP A 53 11.59 11.56 -5.99
C ASP A 53 10.51 12.44 -5.38
N ARG A 54 9.45 12.60 -6.17
CA ARG A 54 8.19 13.18 -5.77
C ARG A 54 7.16 12.06 -5.79
N VAL A 55 6.77 11.62 -4.60
CA VAL A 55 6.11 10.34 -4.36
C VAL A 55 4.66 10.57 -3.95
N LEU A 56 3.72 9.95 -4.67
CA LEU A 56 2.32 9.89 -4.28
C LEU A 56 1.99 8.58 -3.56
N ASP A 57 1.41 8.66 -2.36
CA ASP A 57 0.83 7.54 -1.64
C ASP A 57 -0.69 7.62 -1.73
N VAL A 58 -1.32 6.65 -2.42
CA VAL A 58 -2.77 6.58 -2.59
C VAL A 58 -3.36 5.62 -1.54
N GLY A 59 -3.79 6.19 -0.42
CA GLY A 59 -4.58 5.53 0.64
C GLY A 59 -3.83 4.52 1.51
N SER A 60 -2.51 4.34 1.36
CA SER A 60 -1.81 3.29 2.11
C SER A 60 -1.68 3.65 3.60
N PRO A 61 -1.44 2.70 4.52
CA PRO A 61 -0.95 2.99 5.85
C PRO A 61 0.33 3.82 5.77
N LYS A 62 0.33 4.94 6.48
CA LYS A 62 1.23 6.07 6.19
C LYS A 62 2.63 5.95 6.79
N LEU A 63 2.99 4.82 7.43
CA LEU A 63 4.33 4.64 8.00
C LEU A 63 5.41 4.63 6.91
N LEU A 64 5.12 4.04 5.74
CA LEU A 64 6.03 4.12 4.60
C LEU A 64 6.21 5.57 4.13
N SER A 65 5.13 6.35 4.04
CA SER A 65 5.20 7.79 3.72
C SER A 65 6.11 8.56 4.67
N LEU A 66 5.96 8.33 5.98
CA LEU A 66 6.81 8.94 7.00
C LEU A 66 8.29 8.50 6.86
N TYR A 67 8.53 7.21 6.61
CA TYR A 67 9.86 6.65 6.36
C TYR A 67 10.53 7.28 5.12
N LEU A 68 9.81 7.38 4.00
CA LEU A 68 10.35 7.93 2.75
C LEU A 68 10.69 9.42 2.90
N ALA A 69 9.83 10.19 3.56
CA ALA A 69 10.10 11.60 3.81
C ALA A 69 11.33 11.81 4.71
N GLU A 70 11.52 10.95 5.73
CA GLU A 70 12.60 11.15 6.71
C GLU A 70 13.92 10.45 6.35
N GLN A 71 13.88 9.17 5.99
CA GLN A 71 15.08 8.35 5.81
C GLN A 71 15.60 8.38 4.37
N VAL A 72 14.71 8.50 3.39
CA VAL A 72 15.10 8.67 1.97
C VAL A 72 15.25 10.14 1.62
N GLY A 73 14.46 11.01 2.26
CA GLY A 73 14.44 12.44 1.95
C GLY A 73 13.72 12.75 0.65
N ALA A 74 12.74 11.92 0.25
CA ALA A 74 11.85 12.20 -0.87
C ALA A 74 10.80 13.26 -0.49
N GLU A 75 10.20 13.93 -1.47
CA GLU A 75 8.98 14.71 -1.27
C GLU A 75 7.77 13.77 -1.38
N VAL A 76 7.00 13.61 -0.31
CA VAL A 76 5.92 12.61 -0.22
C VAL A 76 4.57 13.26 -0.01
N PHE A 77 3.58 12.81 -0.78
CA PHE A 77 2.18 13.20 -0.70
C PHE A 77 1.37 12.02 -0.18
N ALA A 78 1.13 12.03 1.13
CA ALA A 78 0.39 11.02 1.87
C ALA A 78 -1.12 11.31 1.81
N THR A 79 -1.86 10.51 1.03
CA THR A 79 -3.30 10.78 0.81
C THR A 79 -4.21 9.63 1.24
N ASP A 80 -5.45 9.96 1.59
CA ASP A 80 -6.53 9.01 1.88
C ASP A 80 -7.87 9.71 1.63
N ILE A 81 -8.95 8.95 1.41
CA ILE A 81 -10.29 9.53 1.22
C ILE A 81 -10.92 10.00 2.54
N GLU A 82 -10.48 9.41 3.66
CA GLU A 82 -10.93 9.75 5.02
C GLU A 82 -9.82 10.49 5.79
N ASP A 83 -10.19 11.29 6.79
CA ASP A 83 -9.25 12.16 7.53
C ASP A 83 -8.60 11.53 8.78
N TYR A 84 -8.90 10.25 9.08
CA TYR A 84 -8.50 9.56 10.33
C TYR A 84 -6.99 9.63 10.66
N PHE A 85 -6.15 9.78 9.63
CA PHE A 85 -4.69 9.77 9.75
C PHE A 85 -4.09 11.18 9.92
N ILE A 86 -4.82 12.24 9.60
CA ILE A 86 -4.30 13.61 9.50
C ILE A 86 -3.66 14.07 10.81
N GLU A 87 -4.39 13.98 11.92
CA GLU A 87 -3.90 14.46 13.22
C GLU A 87 -2.67 13.66 13.69
N GLU A 88 -2.74 12.33 13.58
CA GLU A 88 -1.65 11.44 14.01
C GLU A 88 -0.38 11.73 13.22
N TYR A 89 -0.45 11.72 11.90
CA TYR A 89 0.74 11.87 11.08
C TYR A 89 1.30 13.30 11.09
N ASN A 90 0.46 14.33 11.29
CA ASN A 90 0.98 15.67 11.59
C ASN A 90 1.69 15.75 12.94
N SER A 91 1.22 15.02 13.96
CA SER A 91 1.93 14.93 15.24
C SER A 91 3.27 14.20 15.10
N LEU A 92 3.32 13.10 14.35
CA LEU A 92 4.55 12.34 14.11
C LEU A 92 5.55 13.14 13.28
N ARG A 93 5.10 13.77 12.20
CA ARG A 93 5.91 14.66 11.36
C ARG A 93 6.61 15.74 12.20
N ARG A 94 5.86 16.40 13.11
CA ARG A 94 6.41 17.40 14.05
C ARG A 94 7.40 16.79 15.05
N SER A 95 7.08 15.66 15.68
CA SER A 95 7.96 15.05 16.69
C SER A 95 9.27 14.51 16.10
N ARG A 96 9.24 14.16 14.82
CA ARG A 96 10.40 13.73 14.02
C ARG A 96 11.13 14.88 13.32
N ARG A 97 10.62 16.12 13.45
CA ARG A 97 11.15 17.33 12.79
C ARG A 97 11.25 17.20 11.26
N ILE A 98 10.28 16.49 10.66
CA ILE A 98 10.17 16.38 9.21
C ILE A 98 9.50 17.67 8.69
N PRO A 99 10.13 18.39 7.74
CA PRO A 99 9.56 19.62 7.21
C PRO A 99 8.23 19.39 6.46
N THR A 100 7.37 20.41 6.42
CA THR A 100 6.05 20.35 5.74
C THR A 100 6.19 20.07 4.25
N GLU A 101 7.22 20.64 3.62
CA GLU A 101 7.55 20.48 2.21
C GLU A 101 8.09 19.09 1.86
N ARG A 102 8.40 18.26 2.86
CA ARG A 102 8.84 16.87 2.65
C ARG A 102 7.73 15.85 2.80
N LEU A 103 6.72 16.15 3.63
CA LEU A 103 5.60 15.26 3.88
C LEU A 103 4.31 16.06 3.92
N HIS A 104 3.62 16.05 2.79
CA HIS A 104 2.28 16.58 2.61
C HIS A 104 1.28 15.52 3.05
N ILE A 105 0.29 15.90 3.84
CA ILE A 105 -0.69 14.99 4.44
C ILE A 105 -2.07 15.56 4.11
N GLU A 106 -2.81 14.91 3.21
CA GLU A 106 -3.97 15.50 2.54
C GLU A 106 -5.11 14.49 2.39
N VAL A 107 -6.36 14.97 2.49
CA VAL A 107 -7.53 14.17 2.11
C VAL A 107 -7.74 14.30 0.61
N GLN A 108 -7.71 13.18 -0.12
CA GLN A 108 -7.89 13.13 -1.57
C GLN A 108 -8.71 11.89 -1.96
N ASP A 109 -9.59 12.05 -2.95
CA ASP A 109 -10.20 10.91 -3.63
C ASP A 109 -9.24 10.41 -4.71
N GLY A 110 -8.75 9.17 -4.58
CA GLY A 110 -7.83 8.55 -5.55
C GLY A 110 -8.40 8.47 -6.97
N ARG A 111 -9.73 8.52 -7.13
CA ARG A 111 -10.42 8.53 -8.43
C ARG A 111 -10.37 9.89 -9.12
N ARG A 112 -10.09 10.96 -8.36
CA ARG A 112 -10.11 12.35 -8.85
C ARG A 112 -9.17 13.24 -8.04
N LEU A 113 -7.87 13.01 -8.24
CA LEU A 113 -6.80 13.69 -7.54
C LEU A 113 -6.70 15.16 -7.97
N SER A 114 -6.52 16.08 -7.02
CA SER A 114 -6.41 17.52 -7.33
C SER A 114 -5.07 17.92 -7.97
N TYR A 115 -4.15 16.99 -8.18
CA TYR A 115 -2.82 17.25 -8.72
C TYR A 115 -2.86 17.41 -10.25
N ALA A 116 -1.95 18.23 -10.77
CA ALA A 116 -1.77 18.39 -12.21
C ALA A 116 -1.24 17.09 -12.87
N ASP A 117 -1.42 16.98 -14.17
CA ASP A 117 -0.82 15.91 -14.97
C ASP A 117 0.70 15.88 -14.77
N ASN A 118 1.30 14.69 -14.81
CA ASN A 118 2.75 14.51 -14.76
C ASN A 118 3.46 15.11 -13.52
N SER A 119 2.78 15.14 -12.38
CA SER A 119 3.27 15.72 -11.11
C SER A 119 4.21 14.84 -10.30
N PHE A 120 4.19 13.51 -10.49
CA PHE A 120 4.88 12.56 -9.61
C PHE A 120 5.86 11.67 -10.35
N THR A 121 7.03 11.43 -9.78
CA THR A 121 8.02 10.48 -10.35
C THR A 121 7.73 9.05 -9.91
N LYS A 122 7.10 8.88 -8.75
CA LYS A 122 6.72 7.58 -8.19
C LYS A 122 5.33 7.68 -7.57
N ALA A 123 4.55 6.60 -7.66
CA ALA A 123 3.32 6.45 -6.90
C ALA A 123 3.24 5.07 -6.26
N TYR A 124 2.49 4.90 -5.19
CA TYR A 124 2.19 3.56 -4.68
C TYR A 124 0.81 3.50 -4.05
N SER A 125 0.24 2.29 -4.05
CA SER A 125 -1.01 1.98 -3.37
C SER A 125 -0.94 0.55 -2.85
N ILE A 126 -0.91 0.40 -1.53
CA ILE A 126 -0.59 -0.87 -0.88
C ILE A 126 -1.83 -1.39 -0.14
N SER A 127 -2.47 -2.41 -0.70
CA SER A 127 -3.75 -2.95 -0.25
C SER A 127 -4.77 -1.85 0.10
N VAL A 128 -5.21 -1.14 -0.93
CA VAL A 128 -6.15 0.00 -0.89
C VAL A 128 -7.10 -0.03 -2.08
N VAL A 129 -6.57 -0.14 -3.31
CA VAL A 129 -7.37 -0.05 -4.54
C VAL A 129 -8.50 -1.08 -4.57
N GLU A 130 -8.29 -2.25 -3.95
CA GLU A 130 -9.31 -3.28 -3.78
C GLU A 130 -10.55 -2.83 -3.00
N HIS A 131 -10.43 -1.80 -2.16
CA HIS A 131 -11.51 -1.26 -1.34
C HIS A 131 -12.36 -0.24 -2.11
N ILE A 132 -11.96 0.13 -3.33
CA ILE A 132 -12.74 1.04 -4.16
C ILE A 132 -13.85 0.24 -4.88
N PRO A 133 -15.13 0.57 -4.62
CA PRO A 133 -16.28 -0.19 -5.13
C PRO A 133 -16.49 0.01 -6.64
N ASP A 134 -17.39 -0.79 -7.19
CA ASP A 134 -17.86 -0.69 -8.58
C ASP A 134 -16.72 -0.63 -9.60
N GLY A 135 -16.62 0.40 -10.43
CA GLY A 135 -15.51 0.63 -11.37
C GLY A 135 -14.42 1.57 -10.86
N GLY A 136 -14.49 2.00 -9.59
CA GLY A 136 -13.66 3.07 -9.07
C GLY A 136 -12.18 2.69 -8.91
N ASP A 137 -11.84 1.40 -8.83
CA ASP A 137 -10.44 0.96 -8.91
C ASP A 137 -9.82 1.31 -10.27
N SER A 138 -10.58 1.13 -11.36
CA SER A 138 -10.16 1.48 -12.73
C SER A 138 -10.02 2.99 -12.91
N GLU A 139 -10.95 3.77 -12.33
CA GLU A 139 -10.88 5.23 -12.30
C GLU A 139 -9.65 5.73 -11.54
N CYS A 140 -9.38 5.14 -10.36
CA CYS A 140 -8.20 5.42 -9.56
C CYS A 140 -6.90 5.14 -10.35
N LEU A 141 -6.82 4.00 -11.04
CA LEU A 141 -5.64 3.65 -11.83
C LEU A 141 -5.42 4.58 -13.03
N LYS A 142 -6.50 4.99 -13.68
CA LYS A 142 -6.46 6.01 -14.75
C LYS A 142 -5.94 7.34 -14.21
N GLU A 143 -6.41 7.74 -13.03
CA GLU A 143 -6.02 9.00 -12.40
C GLU A 143 -4.56 8.97 -11.94
N ILE A 144 -4.08 7.86 -11.40
CA ILE A 144 -2.65 7.63 -11.13
C ILE A 144 -1.84 7.77 -12.42
N GLY A 145 -2.27 7.14 -13.51
CA GLY A 145 -1.60 7.26 -14.81
C GLY A 145 -1.52 8.70 -15.33
N ARG A 146 -2.57 9.51 -15.09
CA ARG A 146 -2.60 10.94 -15.43
C ARG A 146 -1.54 11.73 -14.67
N VAL A 147 -1.51 11.60 -13.34
CA VAL A 147 -0.62 12.39 -12.47
C VAL A 147 0.83 11.90 -12.46
N LEU A 148 1.10 10.69 -12.95
CA LEU A 148 2.46 10.17 -13.07
C LEU A 148 3.21 10.86 -14.20
N ALA A 149 4.44 11.30 -13.96
CA ALA A 149 5.31 11.93 -14.94
C ALA A 149 5.82 10.92 -15.99
N PRO A 150 6.20 11.34 -17.20
CA PRO A 150 6.86 10.46 -18.15
C PRO A 150 8.13 9.83 -17.57
N GLY A 151 8.25 8.52 -17.67
CA GLY A 151 9.29 7.74 -17.01
C GLY A 151 9.05 7.45 -15.52
N GLY A 152 7.93 7.90 -14.96
CA GLY A 152 7.52 7.58 -13.61
C GLY A 152 6.90 6.18 -13.50
N GLU A 153 6.85 5.66 -12.28
CA GLU A 153 6.35 4.31 -11.99
C GLU A 153 5.36 4.28 -10.82
N VAL A 154 4.39 3.37 -10.89
CA VAL A 154 3.49 3.05 -9.77
C VAL A 154 3.67 1.61 -9.29
N PHE A 155 3.66 1.42 -7.97
CA PHE A 155 3.81 0.13 -7.29
C PHE A 155 2.53 -0.21 -6.53
N ILE A 156 1.91 -1.34 -6.87
CA ILE A 156 0.57 -1.69 -6.39
C ILE A 156 0.59 -3.10 -5.80
N THR A 157 -0.01 -3.27 -4.63
CA THR A 157 -0.31 -4.60 -4.08
C THR A 157 -1.82 -4.71 -3.86
N VAL A 158 -2.40 -5.82 -4.32
CA VAL A 158 -3.82 -6.14 -4.14
C VAL A 158 -4.00 -7.61 -3.77
N PRO A 159 -5.05 -7.98 -3.01
CA PRO A 159 -5.37 -9.37 -2.76
C PRO A 159 -5.70 -10.07 -4.07
N PHE A 160 -5.12 -11.25 -4.25
CA PHE A 160 -5.26 -12.06 -5.44
C PHE A 160 -5.93 -13.39 -5.13
N TRP A 161 -6.82 -13.82 -6.02
CA TRP A 161 -7.45 -15.12 -5.96
C TRP A 161 -7.56 -15.76 -7.34
N ARG A 162 -7.80 -17.07 -7.40
CA ARG A 162 -7.91 -17.80 -8.68
C ARG A 162 -9.09 -17.35 -9.55
N THR A 163 -10.10 -16.78 -8.91
CA THR A 163 -11.36 -16.34 -9.52
C THR A 163 -11.74 -15.02 -8.87
N SER A 164 -12.36 -14.12 -9.62
CA SER A 164 -12.85 -12.83 -9.11
C SER A 164 -13.78 -13.05 -7.92
N ARG A 165 -13.58 -12.31 -6.82
CA ARG A 165 -14.45 -12.33 -5.65
C ARG A 165 -14.57 -10.95 -5.06
N GLN A 166 -15.76 -10.60 -4.60
CA GLN A 166 -16.00 -9.40 -3.81
C GLN A 166 -16.46 -9.82 -2.41
N ARG A 167 -16.00 -9.11 -1.40
CA ARG A 167 -16.38 -9.35 -0.01
C ARG A 167 -17.14 -8.15 0.52
N TYR A 168 -18.18 -8.46 1.30
CA TYR A 168 -19.00 -7.48 2.00
C TYR A 168 -18.96 -7.80 3.50
N ARG A 169 -18.84 -6.77 4.34
CA ARG A 169 -18.74 -6.90 5.79
C ARG A 169 -19.68 -5.92 6.49
N LYS A 170 -19.89 -6.08 7.79
CA LYS A 170 -20.54 -5.04 8.60
C LYS A 170 -19.68 -3.76 8.54
N PRO A 171 -20.27 -2.56 8.65
CA PRO A 171 -19.54 -1.29 8.60
C PRO A 171 -18.75 -1.01 9.90
N ASP A 172 -17.83 -1.91 10.27
CA ASP A 172 -17.01 -1.86 11.48
C ASP A 172 -15.53 -1.48 11.20
N PHE A 173 -15.28 -0.87 10.05
CA PHE A 173 -13.95 -0.48 9.57
C PHE A 173 -13.89 1.01 9.19
N TYR A 174 -12.70 1.62 9.27
CA TYR A 174 -12.55 3.08 9.27
C TYR A 174 -12.91 3.77 7.95
N TRP A 175 -12.97 3.03 6.83
CA TRP A 175 -13.33 3.56 5.51
C TRP A 175 -14.75 3.18 5.06
N ALA A 176 -15.57 2.61 5.95
CA ALA A 176 -16.92 2.16 5.60
C ALA A 176 -17.82 3.30 5.09
N GLY A 177 -17.62 4.53 5.57
CA GLY A 177 -18.38 5.71 5.16
C GLY A 177 -18.17 6.11 3.70
N SER A 178 -17.02 5.78 3.12
CA SER A 178 -16.66 6.05 1.73
C SER A 178 -16.95 4.89 0.77
N SER A 179 -17.59 3.81 1.24
CA SER A 179 -17.89 2.62 0.45
C SER A 179 -19.39 2.48 0.13
N VAL A 180 -19.76 1.44 -0.61
CA VAL A 180 -21.13 1.21 -1.08
C VAL A 180 -21.85 0.17 -0.21
N SER A 181 -23.05 0.53 0.26
CA SER A 181 -23.92 -0.34 1.05
C SER A 181 -24.71 -1.31 0.17
N ALA A 182 -24.79 -2.56 0.59
CA ALA A 182 -25.69 -3.58 0.06
C ALA A 182 -27.05 -3.53 0.76
N ALA A 183 -28.07 -4.11 0.13
CA ALA A 183 -29.45 -4.13 0.64
C ALA A 183 -29.61 -4.82 2.01
N ASP A 184 -28.67 -5.69 2.38
CA ASP A 184 -28.67 -6.42 3.65
C ASP A 184 -27.91 -5.70 4.79
N GLY A 185 -27.53 -4.44 4.57
CA GLY A 185 -26.82 -3.60 5.55
C GLY A 185 -25.32 -3.87 5.66
N ARG A 186 -24.77 -4.78 4.87
CA ARG A 186 -23.31 -4.91 4.71
C ARG A 186 -22.78 -3.84 3.76
N VAL A 187 -21.49 -3.55 3.85
CA VAL A 187 -20.79 -2.59 3.01
C VAL A 187 -19.70 -3.33 2.22
N PHE A 188 -19.49 -2.91 0.97
CA PHE A 188 -18.39 -3.42 0.15
C PHE A 188 -17.08 -3.24 0.91
N TYR A 189 -16.37 -4.35 1.12
CA TYR A 189 -15.15 -4.37 1.90
C TYR A 189 -13.95 -4.36 0.97
N GLU A 190 -13.82 -5.37 0.12
CA GLU A 190 -12.68 -5.51 -0.78
C GLU A 190 -12.99 -6.42 -1.97
N ARG A 191 -12.19 -6.30 -3.02
CA ARG A 191 -12.16 -7.20 -4.17
C ARG A 191 -10.89 -8.04 -4.15
N HIS A 192 -11.05 -9.36 -4.26
CA HIS A 192 -9.93 -10.26 -4.56
C HIS A 192 -9.87 -10.45 -6.07
N TYR A 193 -8.76 -10.03 -6.67
CA TYR A 193 -8.59 -9.98 -8.11
C TYR A 193 -8.22 -11.36 -8.66
N SER A 194 -8.88 -11.79 -9.72
CA SER A 194 -8.34 -12.80 -10.64
C SER A 194 -7.31 -12.20 -11.58
N GLU A 195 -6.59 -13.06 -12.31
CA GLU A 195 -5.64 -12.62 -13.33
C GLU A 195 -6.32 -11.74 -14.38
N GLU A 196 -7.53 -12.09 -14.82
CA GLU A 196 -8.32 -11.28 -15.74
C GLU A 196 -8.70 -9.91 -15.15
N ASP A 197 -9.10 -9.86 -13.88
CA ASP A 197 -9.42 -8.60 -13.19
C ASP A 197 -8.20 -7.68 -13.13
N LEU A 198 -6.99 -8.22 -12.90
CA LEU A 198 -5.77 -7.41 -12.88
C LEU A 198 -5.59 -6.67 -14.21
N TYR A 199 -5.75 -7.36 -15.34
CA TYR A 199 -5.62 -6.73 -16.65
C TYR A 199 -6.77 -5.77 -16.95
N THR A 200 -8.01 -6.22 -16.78
CA THR A 200 -9.20 -5.47 -17.22
C THR A 200 -9.50 -4.27 -16.34
N ARG A 201 -9.12 -4.30 -15.05
CA ARG A 201 -9.47 -3.27 -14.07
C ARG A 201 -8.30 -2.41 -13.63
N LEU A 202 -7.09 -2.97 -13.55
CA LEU A 202 -5.95 -2.24 -12.99
C LEU A 202 -4.95 -1.83 -14.07
N ILE A 203 -4.50 -2.78 -14.89
CA ILE A 203 -3.41 -2.57 -15.83
C ILE A 203 -3.89 -1.79 -17.05
N ASN A 204 -4.87 -2.31 -17.80
CA ASN A 204 -5.29 -1.70 -19.07
C ASN A 204 -5.91 -0.30 -18.89
N PRO A 205 -6.80 -0.06 -17.88
CA PRO A 205 -7.39 1.26 -17.69
C PRO A 205 -6.40 2.35 -17.27
N SER A 206 -5.25 1.97 -16.68
CA SER A 206 -4.24 2.93 -16.24
C SER A 206 -3.58 3.70 -17.39
N GLY A 207 -3.59 3.14 -18.61
CA GLY A 207 -2.81 3.66 -19.74
C GLY A 207 -1.29 3.55 -19.54
N LEU A 208 -0.84 2.76 -18.56
CA LEU A 208 0.57 2.55 -18.25
C LEU A 208 1.04 1.19 -18.77
N THR A 209 2.35 1.08 -19.00
CA THR A 209 2.99 -0.16 -19.45
C THR A 209 3.33 -1.04 -18.26
N MET A 210 2.86 -2.29 -18.27
CA MET A 210 3.22 -3.28 -17.26
C MET A 210 4.72 -3.60 -17.33
N ARG A 211 5.46 -3.26 -16.28
CA ARG A 211 6.90 -3.57 -16.15
C ARG A 211 7.13 -4.88 -15.42
N ARG A 212 6.26 -5.17 -14.45
CA ARG A 212 6.38 -6.36 -13.60
C ARG A 212 5.01 -6.77 -13.10
N LEU A 213 4.76 -8.07 -13.14
CA LEU A 213 3.67 -8.72 -12.42
C LEU A 213 4.24 -9.94 -11.71
N GLU A 214 4.05 -9.98 -10.41
CA GLU A 214 4.46 -11.10 -9.57
C GLU A 214 3.38 -11.44 -8.57
N PHE A 215 3.39 -12.68 -8.12
CA PHE A 215 2.44 -13.18 -7.15
C PHE A 215 3.15 -13.63 -5.89
N ILE A 216 2.52 -13.34 -4.76
CA ILE A 216 2.96 -13.76 -3.44
C ILE A 216 1.94 -14.78 -2.95
N GLY A 217 2.43 -15.90 -2.44
CA GLY A 217 1.61 -16.92 -1.83
C GLY A 217 2.26 -17.52 -0.61
N GLU A 218 1.54 -18.43 0.02
CA GLU A 218 2.03 -19.20 1.16
C GLU A 218 2.45 -20.62 0.74
N ARG A 219 3.54 -21.08 1.35
CA ARG A 219 4.00 -22.48 1.25
C ARG A 219 3.20 -23.42 2.16
N ILE A 220 2.59 -22.87 3.20
CA ILE A 220 1.83 -23.57 4.23
C ILE A 220 0.35 -23.24 4.13
N LEU A 221 -0.49 -23.93 4.91
CA LEU A 221 -1.94 -23.69 4.97
C LEU A 221 -2.64 -23.72 3.60
N THR A 222 -2.09 -24.46 2.62
CA THR A 222 -2.49 -24.39 1.21
C THR A 222 -3.90 -24.90 0.92
N GLY A 223 -4.54 -25.59 1.87
CA GLY A 223 -5.93 -26.05 1.81
C GLY A 223 -6.87 -25.33 2.80
N SER A 224 -6.40 -24.28 3.46
CA SER A 224 -7.17 -23.52 4.44
C SER A 224 -7.51 -22.12 3.93
N ALA A 225 -8.66 -21.59 4.36
CA ALA A 225 -9.00 -20.18 4.20
C ALA A 225 -8.25 -19.28 5.18
N ILE A 226 -7.64 -19.85 6.24
CA ILE A 226 -6.84 -19.12 7.22
C ILE A 226 -5.51 -18.74 6.58
N GLU A 227 -5.14 -17.47 6.64
CA GLU A 227 -3.83 -16.96 6.26
C GLU A 227 -2.88 -17.00 7.46
N PHE A 228 -1.59 -17.08 7.22
CA PHE A 228 -0.60 -17.04 8.29
C PHE A 228 -0.65 -15.70 9.06
N SER A 229 -1.02 -14.62 8.37
CA SER A 229 -1.30 -13.30 8.95
C SER A 229 -2.47 -13.29 9.95
N ASP A 230 -3.39 -14.26 9.89
CA ASP A 230 -4.52 -14.36 10.83
C ASP A 230 -4.12 -15.00 12.16
N LEU A 231 -2.95 -15.66 12.20
CA LEU A 231 -2.45 -16.29 13.42
C LEU A 231 -1.93 -15.20 14.39
N PRO A 232 -2.07 -15.40 15.71
CA PRO A 232 -1.53 -14.46 16.68
C PRO A 232 -0.05 -14.17 16.42
N PRO A 233 0.41 -12.92 16.60
CA PRO A 233 1.80 -12.53 16.35
C PRO A 233 2.72 -13.16 17.41
N LEU A 234 3.05 -14.43 17.21
CA LEU A 234 3.78 -15.24 18.18
C LEU A 234 5.29 -14.94 18.18
N PHE A 235 5.82 -14.21 17.17
CA PHE A 235 7.25 -14.28 16.83
C PHE A 235 7.98 -12.94 16.60
N GLY A 236 7.35 -11.78 16.80
CA GLY A 236 7.95 -10.43 16.76
C GLY A 236 9.30 -10.30 16.01
N PRO A 237 10.47 -10.37 16.71
CA PRO A 237 11.78 -10.17 16.09
C PRO A 237 12.19 -11.19 15.00
N PHE A 238 11.55 -12.37 14.94
CA PHE A 238 11.82 -13.42 13.94
C PHE A 238 10.93 -13.32 12.70
N GLU A 239 9.99 -12.36 12.64
CA GLU A 239 9.09 -12.15 11.52
C GLU A 239 9.77 -12.08 10.14
N PRO A 240 10.94 -11.44 9.95
CA PRO A 240 11.60 -11.43 8.64
C PRO A 240 12.01 -12.82 8.13
N LEU A 241 12.52 -13.67 9.03
CA LEU A 241 12.95 -15.03 8.72
C LEU A 241 11.72 -15.92 8.51
N LEU A 242 10.69 -15.76 9.34
CA LEU A 242 9.45 -16.50 9.21
C LEU A 242 8.74 -16.17 7.90
N SER A 243 8.75 -14.89 7.51
CA SER A 243 8.24 -14.44 6.21
C SER A 243 8.93 -15.12 5.04
N SER A 244 10.26 -15.22 5.03
CA SER A 244 10.97 -15.89 3.93
C SER A 244 10.74 -17.40 3.87
N LEU A 245 10.46 -18.03 5.02
CA LEU A 245 10.13 -19.46 5.12
C LEU A 245 8.67 -19.76 4.75
N VAL A 246 7.75 -18.85 5.08
CA VAL A 246 6.30 -19.03 4.86
C VAL A 246 5.88 -18.58 3.47
N HIS A 247 6.43 -17.46 2.99
CA HIS A 247 6.00 -16.84 1.74
C HIS A 247 6.89 -17.26 0.59
N VAL A 248 6.27 -17.39 -0.58
CA VAL A 248 6.94 -17.69 -1.84
C VAL A 248 6.46 -16.70 -2.89
N ARG A 249 7.39 -16.28 -3.73
CA ARG A 249 7.13 -15.41 -4.88
C ARG A 249 7.24 -16.22 -6.15
N ALA A 250 6.35 -15.95 -7.10
CA ALA A 250 6.41 -16.52 -8.43
C ALA A 250 5.99 -15.50 -9.50
N PRO A 251 6.58 -15.57 -10.71
CA PRO A 251 6.15 -14.74 -11.82
C PRO A 251 4.76 -15.12 -12.35
N ARG A 252 4.31 -16.37 -12.10
CA ARG A 252 2.97 -16.84 -12.48
C ARG A 252 2.26 -17.34 -11.24
N TRP A 253 1.01 -16.95 -11.05
CA TRP A 253 0.22 -17.38 -9.89
C TRP A 253 0.00 -18.90 -9.88
N ARG A 254 -0.01 -19.55 -11.06
CA ARG A 254 -0.17 -21.01 -11.21
C ARG A 254 0.97 -21.82 -10.59
N ASP A 255 2.13 -21.20 -10.40
CA ASP A 255 3.27 -21.82 -9.72
C ASP A 255 3.09 -21.79 -8.18
N LEU A 256 2.01 -21.16 -7.68
CA LEU A 256 1.69 -21.04 -6.25
C LEU A 256 0.53 -21.95 -5.85
N LYS A 257 0.73 -22.72 -4.78
CA LYS A 257 -0.34 -23.54 -4.18
C LYS A 257 -1.42 -22.69 -3.51
N LYS A 258 -1.06 -21.55 -2.94
CA LYS A 258 -1.98 -20.61 -2.31
C LYS A 258 -1.55 -19.17 -2.64
N PRO A 259 -1.93 -18.64 -3.80
CA PRO A 259 -1.66 -17.24 -4.12
C PRO A 259 -2.56 -16.35 -3.26
N LEU A 260 -2.02 -15.23 -2.79
CA LEU A 260 -2.68 -14.33 -1.85
C LEU A 260 -2.64 -12.87 -2.30
N CYS A 261 -1.57 -12.46 -2.99
CA CYS A 261 -1.41 -11.09 -3.44
C CYS A 261 -0.74 -11.03 -4.80
N ALA A 262 -1.18 -10.06 -5.60
CA ALA A 262 -0.49 -9.64 -6.81
C ALA A 262 0.27 -8.35 -6.52
N PHE A 263 1.55 -8.35 -6.89
CA PHE A 263 2.39 -7.18 -6.90
C PHE A 263 2.60 -6.73 -8.35
N ILE A 264 2.21 -5.48 -8.64
CA ILE A 264 2.18 -4.91 -9.97
C ILE A 264 3.09 -3.68 -9.98
N VAL A 265 3.95 -3.59 -11.00
CA VAL A 265 4.69 -2.37 -11.33
C VAL A 265 4.28 -1.93 -12.71
N LEU A 266 3.76 -0.71 -12.80
CA LEU A 266 3.38 -0.06 -14.05
C LEU A 266 4.24 1.18 -14.24
N GLY A 267 4.60 1.50 -15.49
CA GLY A 267 5.42 2.66 -15.82
C GLY A 267 4.80 3.49 -16.94
N LYS A 268 4.95 4.81 -16.85
CA LYS A 268 4.59 5.72 -17.94
C LYS A 268 5.76 5.83 -18.89
N ASP A 269 5.57 5.46 -20.14
CA ASP A 269 6.62 5.59 -21.15
C ASP A 269 7.02 7.06 -21.34
N ARG A 270 8.31 7.30 -21.59
CA ARG A 270 8.76 8.63 -22.02
C ARG A 270 8.28 8.84 -23.46
N PRO A 271 7.76 10.01 -23.83
CA PRO A 271 7.52 10.31 -25.23
C PRO A 271 8.82 10.10 -25.99
N HIS A 272 8.73 9.48 -27.17
CA HIS A 272 9.89 9.37 -28.06
C HIS A 272 10.40 10.79 -28.34
N ALA A 273 11.69 11.02 -28.09
CA ALA A 273 12.34 12.24 -28.55
C ALA A 273 12.30 12.20 -30.09
N GLY A 274 11.42 13.01 -30.67
CA GLY A 274 11.40 13.28 -32.10
C GLY A 274 12.57 14.14 -32.53
#